data_AF-F3KH20-F1
#
_entry.id   AF-F3KH20-F1
#
_cell.length_a   1.000
_cell.length_b   1.000
_cell.length_c   1.000
_cell.angle_alpha   90.00
_cell.angle_beta   90.00
_cell.angle_gamma   90.00
#
_symmetry.space_group_name_H-M   'P 1'
#
loop_
_entity.id
_entity.type
_entity.pdbx_description
1 polymer ?
#
loop_
_entity_poly.entity_id
_entity_poly.type
_entity_poly.pdbx_seq_one_letter_code
_entity_poly.pdbx_strand_id
1 'polypeptide(L)'
;MQPLLNLFKEYLAIADNPEGALIRGLTIPDTIKKQCLELLITSWEMLTKRSCTRLPSDKSIKMCIGFRATHFYLSGGVDFETQLQRDASSVSPSNQFNAQDVKSLSDSNDPWSSAFDADHDDRQAVDHSDVNLQSESSPSTPQEATPVAVPGYPQYTARLIDISPNGYCIRWENDVPAEVKAGEIVGINEQQLHIWSVGVIRWVSQPKIGITTIGVELLATSPIPCGARAISGSQSKSDFMRALLLPAQEGIGQPAFFIAPNMPFKENLTVVLNQYGETSQGLLGACTLSTGSFSQFIFEPQALRADLSDDEDDDDNIWPDI
;
A
#
# COMPACT_ATOMS: atom_id res chain seq x y z
N MET A 1 -9.97 -33.14 -1.33
CA MET A 1 -10.26 -32.39 -0.09
C MET A 1 -11.29 -33.10 0.79
N GLN A 2 -12.43 -33.52 0.25
CA GLN A 2 -13.43 -34.34 0.98
C GLN A 2 -12.90 -35.57 1.75
N PRO A 3 -11.98 -36.40 1.21
CA PRO A 3 -11.46 -37.55 1.97
C PRO A 3 -10.64 -37.13 3.20
N LEU A 4 -9.95 -35.99 3.14
CA LEU A 4 -9.18 -35.45 4.26
C LEU A 4 -10.09 -34.83 5.33
N LEU A 5 -11.15 -34.14 4.90
CA LEU A 5 -12.17 -33.62 5.80
C LEU A 5 -12.88 -34.75 6.57
N ASN A 6 -13.18 -35.85 5.90
CA ASN A 6 -13.76 -37.03 6.53
C ASN A 6 -12.81 -37.66 7.54
N LEU A 7 -11.50 -37.73 7.24
CA LEU A 7 -10.48 -38.20 8.18
C LEU A 7 -10.40 -37.33 9.44
N PHE A 8 -10.47 -36.00 9.31
CA PHE A 8 -10.47 -35.10 10.47
C PHE A 8 -11.74 -35.23 11.32
N LYS A 9 -12.90 -35.46 10.70
CA LYS A 9 -14.16 -35.71 11.41
C LYS A 9 -14.15 -37.04 12.16
N GLU A 10 -13.65 -38.10 11.53
CA GLU A 10 -13.45 -39.41 12.16
C GLU A 10 -12.48 -39.31 13.34
N TYR A 11 -11.39 -38.56 13.19
CA TYR A 11 -10.47 -38.28 14.28
C TYR A 11 -11.13 -37.55 15.45
N LEU A 12 -11.90 -36.48 15.20
CA LEU A 12 -12.61 -35.78 16.28
C LEU A 12 -13.64 -36.66 16.99
N ALA A 13 -14.28 -37.59 16.28
CA ALA A 13 -15.26 -38.51 16.86
C ALA A 13 -14.61 -39.58 17.77
N ILE A 14 -13.32 -39.88 17.55
CA ILE A 14 -12.55 -40.89 18.28
C ILE A 14 -11.60 -40.24 19.30
N ALA A 15 -11.33 -38.93 19.21
CA ALA A 15 -10.40 -38.19 20.08
C ALA A 15 -10.77 -38.24 21.58
N ASP A 16 -12.01 -38.61 21.92
CA ASP A 16 -12.45 -38.83 23.31
C ASP A 16 -12.15 -40.27 23.82
N ASN A 17 -11.57 -41.14 22.98
CA ASN A 17 -11.15 -42.50 23.30
C ASN A 17 -9.69 -42.76 22.86
N PRO A 18 -8.72 -42.83 23.80
CA PRO A 18 -7.29 -42.78 23.50
C PRO A 18 -6.73 -44.02 22.78
N GLU A 19 -7.48 -45.14 22.71
CA GLU A 19 -7.01 -46.38 22.06
C GLU A 19 -7.18 -46.39 20.53
N GLY A 20 -7.86 -45.40 19.94
CA GLY A 20 -8.23 -45.41 18.51
C GLY A 20 -7.42 -44.48 17.58
N ALA A 21 -6.39 -43.78 18.08
CA ALA A 21 -5.77 -42.64 17.39
C ALA A 21 -4.86 -42.98 16.18
N LEU A 22 -4.76 -44.25 15.76
CA LEU A 22 -4.09 -44.67 14.52
C LEU A 22 -5.09 -44.79 13.37
N ILE A 23 -5.72 -43.67 13.01
CA ILE A 23 -6.60 -43.64 11.85
C ILE A 23 -5.75 -43.52 10.59
N ARG A 24 -5.60 -44.63 9.86
CA ARG A 24 -5.14 -44.71 8.46
C ARG A 24 -3.96 -43.77 8.09
N GLY A 25 -2.94 -43.70 8.94
CA GLY A 25 -1.70 -42.95 8.66
C GLY A 25 -1.75 -41.44 8.94
N LEU A 26 -2.80 -40.93 9.59
CA LEU A 26 -2.87 -39.54 10.03
C LEU A 26 -2.47 -39.44 11.51
N THR A 27 -1.22 -39.06 11.79
CA THR A 27 -0.76 -38.74 13.15
C THR A 27 -0.91 -37.25 13.39
N ILE A 28 -1.86 -36.85 14.21
CA ILE A 28 -2.03 -35.45 14.63
C ILE A 28 -1.18 -35.25 15.89
N PRO A 29 -0.25 -34.28 15.91
CA PRO A 29 0.52 -33.96 17.11
C PRO A 29 -0.40 -33.49 18.25
N ASP A 30 -0.14 -33.98 19.48
CA ASP A 30 -0.88 -33.59 20.70
C ASP A 30 -0.84 -32.08 20.99
N THR A 31 0.06 -31.36 20.33
CA THR A 31 0.16 -29.90 20.41
C THR A 31 -1.00 -29.16 19.73
N ILE A 32 -1.77 -29.83 18.85
CA ILE A 32 -2.91 -29.23 18.16
C ILE A 32 -4.17 -29.39 19.00
N LYS A 33 -4.73 -28.27 19.46
CA LYS A 33 -5.98 -28.26 20.24
C LYS A 33 -7.16 -28.74 19.41
N LYS A 34 -8.09 -29.48 20.03
CA LYS A 34 -9.37 -29.95 19.44
C LYS A 34 -10.14 -28.81 18.74
N GLN A 35 -10.17 -27.63 19.36
CA GLN A 35 -10.79 -26.42 18.83
C GLN A 35 -10.22 -25.98 17.47
N CYS A 36 -8.91 -26.15 17.23
CA CYS A 36 -8.30 -25.81 15.94
C CYS A 36 -8.76 -26.76 14.84
N LEU A 37 -8.94 -28.05 15.16
CA LEU A 37 -9.49 -29.03 14.22
C LEU A 37 -10.97 -28.78 13.95
N GLU A 38 -11.75 -28.41 14.96
CA GLU A 38 -13.16 -28.01 14.81
C GLU A 38 -13.31 -26.77 13.91
N LEU A 39 -12.43 -25.77 14.09
CA LEU A 39 -12.39 -24.57 13.23
C LEU A 39 -11.97 -24.92 11.79
N LEU A 40 -10.99 -25.81 11.62
CA LEU A 40 -10.53 -26.25 10.31
C LEU A 40 -11.61 -27.06 9.59
N ILE A 41 -12.29 -27.96 10.29
CA ILE A 41 -13.44 -28.70 9.76
C ILE A 41 -14.55 -27.73 9.41
N THR A 42 -14.95 -26.81 10.29
CA THR A 42 -16.03 -25.85 10.01
C THR A 42 -15.71 -24.97 8.80
N SER A 43 -14.47 -24.49 8.69
CA SER A 43 -14.04 -23.66 7.56
C SER A 43 -13.93 -24.41 6.25
N TRP A 44 -13.64 -25.72 6.26
CA TRP A 44 -13.54 -26.55 5.05
C TRP A 44 -14.82 -27.34 4.73
N GLU A 45 -15.70 -27.53 5.70
CA GLU A 45 -17.02 -28.17 5.58
C GLU A 45 -18.05 -27.24 4.97
N MET A 46 -17.88 -25.93 5.17
CA MET A 46 -18.37 -24.96 4.22
C MET A 46 -17.62 -25.13 2.90
N LEU A 47 -17.98 -26.18 2.15
CA LEU A 47 -17.94 -26.16 0.71
C LEU A 47 -18.74 -24.92 0.33
N THR A 48 -18.07 -23.78 0.18
CA THR A 48 -18.68 -22.58 -0.37
C THR A 48 -19.11 -22.99 -1.78
N LYS A 49 -20.37 -23.41 -1.91
CA LYS A 49 -21.04 -23.49 -3.20
C LYS A 49 -20.81 -22.12 -3.81
N ARG A 50 -20.05 -22.08 -4.91
CA ARG A 50 -19.68 -20.84 -5.60
C ARG A 50 -20.94 -19.99 -5.72
N SER A 51 -21.00 -18.89 -4.96
CA SER A 51 -22.24 -18.14 -4.69
C SER A 51 -22.64 -17.20 -5.83
N CYS A 52 -21.86 -17.18 -6.92
CA CYS A 52 -22.12 -16.34 -8.08
C CYS A 52 -21.85 -17.09 -9.38
N THR A 53 -22.75 -16.90 -10.35
CA THR A 53 -22.59 -17.38 -11.73
C THR A 53 -21.39 -16.68 -12.37
N ARG A 54 -20.56 -17.46 -13.08
CA ARG A 54 -19.43 -16.96 -13.86
C ARG A 54 -19.83 -16.86 -15.31
N LEU A 55 -19.65 -15.69 -15.91
CA LEU A 55 -19.88 -15.48 -17.33
C LEU A 55 -18.54 -15.65 -18.05
N PRO A 56 -18.46 -16.52 -19.06
CA PRO A 56 -17.25 -16.64 -19.88
C PRO A 56 -16.99 -15.30 -20.57
N SER A 57 -15.73 -14.91 -20.61
CA SER A 57 -15.26 -13.68 -21.26
C SER A 57 -13.96 -13.98 -22.00
N ASP A 58 -13.71 -13.31 -23.11
CA ASP A 58 -12.42 -13.30 -23.84
C ASP A 58 -11.98 -11.85 -24.10
N LYS A 59 -12.40 -10.93 -23.21
CA LYS A 59 -12.05 -9.52 -23.34
C LYS A 59 -10.59 -9.30 -22.94
N SER A 60 -9.90 -8.45 -23.70
CA SER A 60 -8.59 -7.93 -23.33
C SER A 60 -8.75 -6.86 -22.25
N ILE A 61 -7.94 -6.96 -21.19
CA ILE A 61 -7.88 -5.99 -20.10
C ILE A 61 -6.48 -5.42 -19.98
N LYS A 62 -6.41 -4.17 -19.52
CA LYS A 62 -5.17 -3.56 -19.08
C LYS A 62 -5.06 -3.71 -17.57
N MET A 63 -3.85 -3.90 -17.06
CA MET A 63 -3.63 -4.02 -15.62
C MET A 63 -2.29 -3.48 -15.21
N CYS A 64 -2.21 -3.08 -13.95
CA CYS A 64 -0.98 -2.69 -13.28
C CYS A 64 -0.90 -3.44 -11.95
N ILE A 65 0.32 -3.72 -11.50
CA ILE A 65 0.57 -4.53 -10.31
C ILE A 65 1.27 -3.65 -9.28
N GLY A 66 0.83 -3.76 -8.04
CA GLY A 66 1.42 -3.03 -6.93
C GLY A 66 0.70 -1.73 -6.60
N PHE A 67 0.82 -1.34 -5.34
CA PHE A 67 0.07 -0.22 -4.78
C PHE A 67 0.39 1.11 -5.46
N ARG A 68 1.68 1.37 -5.72
CA ARG A 68 2.14 2.62 -6.35
C ARG A 68 1.63 2.76 -7.79
N ALA A 69 1.72 1.69 -8.58
CA ALA A 69 1.23 1.69 -9.96
C ALA A 69 -0.29 1.86 -10.00
N THR A 70 -1.01 1.13 -9.14
CA THR A 70 -2.46 1.24 -9.00
C THR A 70 -2.88 2.66 -8.66
N HIS A 71 -2.25 3.27 -7.66
CA HIS A 71 -2.51 4.65 -7.24
C HIS A 71 -2.23 5.66 -8.35
N PHE A 72 -1.11 5.54 -9.06
CA PHE A 72 -0.75 6.42 -10.19
C PHE A 72 -1.79 6.39 -11.32
N TYR A 73 -2.21 5.20 -11.74
CA TYR A 73 -3.19 5.04 -12.82
C TYR A 73 -4.60 5.48 -12.42
N LEU A 74 -4.98 5.29 -11.15
CA LEU A 74 -6.22 5.84 -10.60
C LEU A 74 -6.21 7.37 -10.56
N SER A 75 -5.03 7.97 -10.36
CA SER A 75 -4.83 9.43 -10.32
C SER A 75 -4.74 10.05 -11.72
N GLY A 76 -5.06 9.29 -12.78
CA GLY A 76 -4.98 9.77 -14.16
C GLY A 76 -3.55 9.94 -14.69
N GLY A 77 -2.57 9.30 -14.05
CA GLY A 77 -1.15 9.43 -14.40
C GLY A 77 -0.45 10.62 -13.74
N VAL A 78 -1.04 11.17 -12.68
CA VAL A 78 -0.42 12.22 -11.84
C VAL A 78 0.42 11.54 -10.76
N ASP A 79 1.64 12.05 -10.53
CA ASP A 79 2.49 11.57 -9.45
C ASP A 79 1.95 12.04 -8.08
N PHE A 80 2.26 11.27 -7.04
CA PHE A 80 1.67 11.47 -5.71
C PHE A 80 2.05 12.82 -5.08
N GLU A 81 3.30 13.22 -5.26
CA GLU A 81 3.84 14.47 -4.76
C GLU A 81 3.12 15.66 -5.40
N THR A 82 2.80 15.58 -6.70
CA THR A 82 1.98 16.56 -7.40
C THR A 82 0.53 16.50 -6.94
N GLN A 83 -0.04 15.31 -6.75
CA GLN A 83 -1.41 15.15 -6.26
C GLN A 83 -1.61 15.78 -4.87
N LEU A 84 -0.59 15.77 -4.02
CA LEU A 84 -0.68 16.35 -2.68
C LEU A 84 -0.75 17.89 -2.72
N GLN A 85 -0.22 18.51 -3.77
CA GLN A 85 -0.11 19.95 -3.94
C GLN A 85 -1.30 20.46 -4.78
N ARG A 86 -2.22 21.22 -4.16
CA ARG A 86 -3.27 21.94 -4.90
C ARG A 86 -2.79 23.28 -5.44
N ASP A 87 -1.90 23.93 -4.69
CA ASP A 87 -1.24 25.21 -4.97
C ASP A 87 -0.36 25.48 -3.73
N ALA A 88 0.90 25.03 -3.74
CA ALA A 88 1.79 25.17 -2.59
C ALA A 88 2.99 26.06 -2.92
N SER A 89 2.73 27.37 -3.10
CA SER A 89 3.73 28.44 -2.95
C SER A 89 4.26 28.56 -1.50
N SER A 90 4.14 27.52 -0.68
CA SER A 90 4.52 27.53 0.74
C SER A 90 5.05 26.18 1.24
N VAL A 91 5.65 25.37 0.37
CA VAL A 91 6.57 24.32 0.82
C VAL A 91 7.91 24.63 0.17
N SER A 92 8.77 25.32 0.92
CA SER A 92 10.19 25.39 0.59
C SER A 92 10.69 23.98 0.31
N PRO A 93 11.32 23.70 -0.85
CA PRO A 93 11.92 22.41 -1.10
C PRO A 93 13.23 22.37 -0.31
N SER A 94 13.16 22.21 1.02
CA SER A 94 14.35 22.13 1.86
C SER A 94 15.14 20.82 1.67
N ASN A 95 14.70 19.94 0.78
CA ASN A 95 15.38 18.70 0.43
C ASN A 95 15.67 18.58 -1.08
N GLN A 96 16.07 19.68 -1.74
CA GLN A 96 16.94 19.53 -2.92
C GLN A 96 18.37 19.46 -2.42
N PHE A 97 18.93 18.24 -2.41
CA PHE A 97 20.34 18.02 -2.13
C PHE A 97 21.16 18.68 -3.24
N ASN A 98 21.47 19.97 -3.09
CA ASN A 98 22.32 20.70 -4.01
C ASN A 98 23.77 20.27 -3.74
N ALA A 99 24.42 19.70 -4.75
CA ALA A 99 25.83 19.30 -4.69
C ALA A 99 26.80 20.48 -4.41
N GLN A 100 26.31 21.71 -4.40
CA GLN A 100 27.06 22.92 -4.03
C GLN A 100 27.15 23.14 -2.51
N ASP A 101 26.24 22.58 -1.72
CA ASP A 101 26.24 22.74 -0.25
C ASP A 101 27.35 21.91 0.43
N VAL A 102 27.88 20.89 -0.26
CA VAL A 102 28.97 20.04 0.24
C VAL A 102 30.30 20.80 0.32
N LYS A 103 30.47 21.89 -0.44
CA LYS A 103 31.68 22.73 -0.36
C LYS A 103 31.64 23.75 0.77
N SER A 104 30.45 24.16 1.21
CA SER A 104 30.26 25.15 2.27
C SER A 104 30.37 24.58 3.69
N LEU A 105 30.43 23.26 3.85
CA LEU A 105 30.62 22.58 5.14
C LEU A 105 32.09 22.35 5.52
N SER A 106 33.04 22.82 4.69
CA SER A 106 34.47 22.68 4.98
C SER A 106 35.03 23.68 5.99
N ASP A 107 34.23 24.62 6.52
CA ASP A 107 34.74 25.72 7.35
C ASP A 107 33.99 25.98 8.68
N SER A 108 33.23 25.02 9.20
CA SER A 108 32.73 25.15 10.57
C SER A 108 32.61 23.83 11.30
N ASN A 109 33.67 23.51 12.04
CA ASN A 109 33.69 22.70 13.27
C ASN A 109 32.79 21.46 13.26
N ASP A 110 33.17 20.46 12.46
CA ASP A 110 32.56 19.13 12.48
C ASP A 110 32.73 18.49 13.89
N PRO A 111 31.64 18.20 14.63
CA PRO A 111 31.70 17.58 15.95
C PRO A 111 32.32 16.17 15.96
N TRP A 112 32.55 15.58 14.78
CA TRP A 112 33.18 14.27 14.61
C TRP A 112 34.69 14.35 14.39
N SER A 113 35.24 15.53 14.16
CA SER A 113 36.69 15.72 14.04
C SER A 113 37.44 15.48 15.35
N SER A 114 36.73 15.40 16.49
CA SER A 114 37.30 15.13 17.82
C SER A 114 37.04 13.71 18.32
N ALA A 115 36.73 12.75 17.46
CA ALA A 115 36.59 11.35 17.84
C ALA A 115 37.96 10.77 18.31
N PHE A 116 37.95 9.88 19.31
CA PHE A 116 39.16 9.33 19.95
C PHE A 116 40.12 8.58 19.00
N ASP A 117 39.63 8.12 17.84
CA ASP A 117 40.46 7.48 16.79
C ASP A 117 40.94 8.46 15.70
N ALA A 118 40.44 9.71 15.69
CA ALA A 118 40.77 10.71 14.66
C ALA A 118 42.13 11.39 14.88
N ASP A 119 42.77 11.18 16.05
CA ASP A 119 44.09 11.73 16.38
C ASP A 119 45.14 10.62 16.41
N HIS A 120 45.61 10.23 15.21
CA HIS A 120 46.88 9.54 15.05
C HIS A 120 47.86 10.49 14.36
N ASP A 121 48.52 11.31 15.18
CA ASP A 121 49.74 12.03 14.79
C ASP A 121 50.86 11.02 14.51
N ASP A 122 51.19 10.81 13.25
CA ASP A 122 52.61 10.79 12.89
C ASP A 122 52.85 11.10 11.41
N ARG A 123 53.25 12.35 11.20
CA ARG A 123 54.29 12.80 10.27
C ARG A 123 55.00 11.71 9.46
N GLN A 124 54.50 11.46 8.26
CA GLN A 124 55.34 11.21 7.09
C GLN A 124 54.64 11.75 5.84
N ALA A 125 55.22 12.82 5.28
CA ALA A 125 54.83 13.38 4.00
C ALA A 125 54.97 12.30 2.92
N VAL A 126 53.85 11.82 2.40
CA VAL A 126 53.80 11.03 1.17
C VAL A 126 52.93 11.79 0.19
N ASP A 127 53.59 12.17 -0.89
CA ASP A 127 53.16 12.94 -2.04
C ASP A 127 51.78 12.51 -2.59
N HIS A 128 50.86 13.47 -2.66
CA HIS A 128 49.51 13.27 -3.17
C HIS A 128 49.55 13.14 -4.70
N SER A 129 49.21 11.96 -5.23
CA SER A 129 48.85 11.84 -6.64
C SER A 129 47.39 12.27 -6.83
N ASP A 130 47.22 13.54 -7.19
CA ASP A 130 45.96 14.11 -7.67
C ASP A 130 45.47 13.35 -8.92
N VAL A 131 44.37 12.60 -8.78
CA VAL A 131 43.58 12.12 -9.92
C VAL A 131 42.76 13.29 -10.47
N ASN A 132 43.39 14.01 -11.40
CA ASN A 132 42.79 15.05 -12.23
C ASN A 132 41.76 14.43 -13.21
N LEU A 133 40.49 14.38 -12.81
CA LEU A 133 39.37 14.16 -13.75
C LEU A 133 39.10 15.49 -14.47
N GLN A 134 39.77 15.66 -15.61
CA GLN A 134 39.56 16.78 -16.51
C GLN A 134 38.09 16.86 -16.94
N SER A 135 37.44 17.93 -16.50
CA SER A 135 36.19 18.44 -17.04
C SER A 135 36.43 19.01 -18.43
N GLU A 136 36.18 18.19 -19.46
CA GLU A 136 36.09 18.71 -20.83
C GLU A 136 34.78 19.49 -20.99
N SER A 137 34.94 20.79 -21.17
CA SER A 137 33.88 21.72 -21.56
C SER A 137 33.73 21.71 -23.08
N SER A 138 32.48 21.60 -23.53
CA SER A 138 32.07 21.75 -24.93
C SER A 138 30.58 22.15 -24.98
N PRO A 139 30.14 22.85 -26.04
CA PRO A 139 29.59 24.19 -25.89
C PRO A 139 28.06 24.27 -25.84
N SER A 140 27.60 25.38 -25.28
CA SER A 140 26.21 25.83 -25.14
C SER A 140 25.41 25.71 -26.44
N THR A 141 24.40 24.83 -26.40
CA THR A 141 23.22 24.85 -27.28
C THR A 141 22.01 25.11 -26.39
N PRO A 142 21.03 25.97 -26.75
CA PRO A 142 19.86 26.23 -25.91
C PRO A 142 19.02 24.95 -25.83
N GLN A 143 19.21 24.18 -24.76
CA GLN A 143 18.47 22.96 -24.54
C GLN A 143 17.12 23.34 -23.94
N GLU A 144 16.14 23.41 -24.84
CA GLU A 144 14.71 23.30 -24.61
C GLU A 144 14.44 22.35 -23.43
N ALA A 145 13.62 22.80 -22.48
CA ALA A 145 13.33 22.10 -21.24
C ALA A 145 13.00 20.62 -21.52
N THR A 146 13.92 19.74 -21.14
CA THR A 146 13.66 18.29 -21.13
C THR A 146 12.46 18.06 -20.22
N PRO A 147 11.36 17.45 -20.70
CA PRO A 147 10.23 17.14 -19.84
C PRO A 147 10.74 16.17 -18.78
N VAL A 148 10.50 16.53 -17.52
CA VAL A 148 10.75 15.68 -16.35
C VAL A 148 10.17 14.29 -16.65
N ALA A 149 11.01 13.26 -16.69
CA ALA A 149 10.58 11.91 -16.99
C ALA A 149 9.55 11.48 -15.94
N VAL A 150 8.28 11.42 -16.35
CA VAL A 150 7.19 10.88 -15.55
C VAL A 150 7.57 9.45 -15.17
N PRO A 151 7.53 9.04 -13.88
CA PRO A 151 7.79 7.66 -13.52
C PRO A 151 6.74 6.76 -14.17
N GLY A 152 7.12 6.11 -15.28
CA GLY A 152 6.26 5.20 -16.01
C GLY A 152 6.13 3.89 -15.25
N TYR A 153 5.00 3.66 -14.58
CA TYR A 153 4.69 2.34 -14.04
C TYR A 153 4.29 1.40 -15.19
N PRO A 154 4.79 0.16 -15.23
CA PRO A 154 4.47 -0.75 -16.33
C PRO A 154 2.98 -1.09 -16.34
N GLN A 155 2.41 -1.09 -17.54
CA GLN A 155 1.04 -1.54 -17.79
C GLN A 155 1.09 -2.81 -18.62
N TYR A 156 0.36 -3.81 -18.17
CA TYR A 156 0.31 -5.11 -18.80
C TYR A 156 -1.04 -5.34 -19.46
N THR A 157 -1.04 -6.24 -20.44
CA THR A 157 -2.26 -6.67 -21.13
C THR A 157 -2.47 -8.15 -20.87
N ALA A 158 -3.67 -8.52 -20.43
CA ALA A 158 -4.06 -9.89 -20.16
C ALA A 158 -5.48 -10.14 -20.67
N ARG A 159 -5.92 -11.41 -20.69
CA ARG A 159 -7.26 -11.79 -21.14
C ARG A 159 -8.12 -12.27 -19.99
N LEU A 160 -9.37 -11.84 -19.94
CA LEU A 160 -10.36 -12.46 -19.06
C LEU A 160 -10.68 -13.86 -19.57
N ILE A 161 -10.91 -14.80 -18.64
CA ILE A 161 -11.45 -16.15 -18.89
C ILE A 161 -12.91 -16.17 -18.46
N ASP A 162 -13.17 -15.69 -17.24
CA ASP A 162 -14.49 -15.61 -16.67
C ASP A 162 -14.61 -14.43 -15.70
N ILE A 163 -15.84 -13.94 -15.56
CA ILE A 163 -16.18 -12.81 -14.70
C ILE A 163 -17.27 -13.25 -13.72
N SER A 164 -17.14 -12.84 -12.47
CA SER A 164 -18.18 -12.87 -11.45
C SER A 164 -18.37 -11.47 -10.86
N PRO A 165 -19.47 -11.18 -10.14
CA PRO A 165 -19.68 -9.87 -9.51
C PRO A 165 -18.52 -9.41 -8.62
N ASN A 166 -17.84 -10.36 -7.97
CA ASN A 166 -16.80 -10.07 -6.98
C ASN A 166 -15.38 -10.36 -7.48
N GLY A 167 -15.18 -10.68 -8.76
CA GLY A 167 -13.84 -11.10 -9.19
C GLY A 167 -13.72 -11.64 -10.58
N TYR A 168 -12.49 -11.66 -11.07
CA TYR A 168 -12.08 -12.04 -12.42
C TYR A 168 -11.15 -13.25 -12.39
N CYS A 169 -11.34 -14.14 -13.36
CA CYS A 169 -10.33 -15.13 -13.73
C CYS A 169 -9.59 -14.62 -14.95
N ILE A 170 -8.28 -14.48 -14.85
CA ILE A 170 -7.45 -13.83 -15.86
C ILE A 170 -6.44 -14.84 -16.38
N ARG A 171 -6.32 -14.94 -17.70
CA ARG A 171 -5.23 -15.62 -18.40
C ARG A 171 -4.16 -14.61 -18.77
N TRP A 172 -2.94 -14.92 -18.38
CA TRP A 172 -1.74 -14.22 -18.80
C TRP A 172 -0.88 -15.17 -19.61
N GLU A 173 -0.49 -14.74 -20.80
CA GLU A 173 0.36 -15.50 -21.70
C GLU A 173 1.76 -14.88 -21.73
N ASN A 174 2.79 -15.72 -21.75
CA ASN A 174 4.21 -15.34 -21.78
C ASN A 174 4.71 -14.73 -20.45
N ASP A 175 5.77 -13.92 -20.54
CA ASP A 175 6.58 -13.39 -19.43
C ASP A 175 5.72 -12.65 -18.38
N VAL A 176 5.41 -13.36 -17.29
CA VAL A 176 4.62 -12.80 -16.18
C VAL A 176 5.57 -12.05 -15.25
N PRO A 177 5.28 -10.78 -14.93
CA PRO A 177 6.13 -9.99 -14.04
C PRO A 177 6.31 -10.65 -12.67
N ALA A 178 7.50 -10.49 -12.08
CA ALA A 178 7.84 -11.09 -10.80
C ALA A 178 6.97 -10.55 -9.64
N GLU A 179 6.31 -9.40 -9.84
CA GLU A 179 5.39 -8.76 -8.92
C GLU A 179 4.05 -9.52 -8.80
N VAL A 180 3.70 -10.40 -9.74
CA VAL A 180 2.46 -11.18 -9.69
C VAL A 180 2.53 -12.23 -8.57
N LYS A 181 1.94 -11.91 -7.42
CA LYS A 181 1.89 -12.79 -6.25
C LYS A 181 0.52 -12.73 -5.58
N ALA A 182 0.14 -13.81 -4.91
CA ALA A 182 -1.05 -13.82 -4.07
C ALA A 182 -0.90 -12.79 -2.93
N GLY A 183 -1.97 -12.03 -2.69
CA GLY A 183 -2.00 -10.92 -1.74
C GLY A 183 -1.53 -9.59 -2.32
N GLU A 184 -1.11 -9.51 -3.58
CA GLU A 184 -0.74 -8.24 -4.21
C GLU A 184 -1.98 -7.47 -4.70
N ILE A 185 -1.95 -6.15 -4.55
CA ILE A 185 -2.98 -5.26 -5.08
C ILE A 185 -2.76 -5.04 -6.58
N VAL A 186 -3.86 -4.96 -7.32
CA VAL A 186 -3.83 -4.75 -8.77
C VAL A 186 -4.86 -3.70 -9.18
N GLY A 187 -4.46 -2.83 -10.11
CA GLY A 187 -5.38 -2.00 -10.86
C GLY A 187 -5.78 -2.73 -12.14
N ILE A 188 -7.07 -2.72 -12.47
CA ILE A 188 -7.61 -3.34 -13.68
C ILE A 188 -8.43 -2.31 -14.44
N ASN A 189 -8.18 -2.16 -15.73
CA ASN A 189 -8.92 -1.30 -16.63
C ASN A 189 -9.53 -2.12 -17.76
N GLU A 190 -10.85 -2.20 -17.77
CA GLU A 190 -11.61 -2.73 -18.89
C GLU A 190 -11.68 -1.67 -19.99
N GLN A 191 -11.02 -1.95 -21.12
CA GLN A 191 -10.79 -0.98 -22.20
C GLN A 191 -12.04 -0.24 -22.71
N GLN A 192 -13.23 -0.79 -22.49
CA GLN A 192 -14.51 -0.21 -22.92
C GLN A 192 -14.98 0.94 -22.05
N LEU A 193 -14.63 0.93 -20.76
CA LEU A 193 -15.14 1.90 -19.78
C LEU A 193 -14.12 2.96 -19.41
N HIS A 194 -12.82 2.72 -19.66
CA HIS A 194 -11.71 3.56 -19.23
C HIS A 194 -11.64 3.82 -17.71
N ILE A 195 -12.48 3.14 -16.93
CA ILE A 195 -12.50 3.22 -15.47
C ILE A 195 -11.56 2.16 -14.90
N TRP A 196 -10.72 2.59 -13.97
CA TRP A 196 -9.87 1.68 -13.21
C TRP A 196 -10.64 1.12 -12.01
N SER A 197 -10.63 -0.19 -11.89
CA SER A 197 -11.06 -0.94 -10.71
C SER A 197 -9.84 -1.44 -9.95
N VAL A 198 -10.01 -1.70 -8.66
CA VAL A 198 -8.97 -2.27 -7.81
C VAL A 198 -9.38 -3.63 -7.32
N GLY A 199 -8.42 -4.54 -7.32
CA GLY A 199 -8.59 -5.89 -6.80
C GLY A 199 -7.36 -6.41 -6.08
N VAL A 200 -7.48 -7.60 -5.53
CA VAL A 200 -6.40 -8.35 -4.90
C VAL A 200 -6.24 -9.71 -5.57
N ILE A 201 -5.00 -10.09 -5.85
CA ILE A 201 -4.69 -11.41 -6.37
C ILE A 201 -4.92 -12.43 -5.24
N ARG A 202 -5.88 -13.34 -5.40
CA ARG A 202 -6.16 -14.40 -4.42
C ARG A 202 -5.35 -15.66 -4.66
N TRP A 203 -5.07 -15.97 -5.93
CA TRP A 203 -4.25 -17.12 -6.29
C TRP A 203 -3.62 -16.91 -7.66
N VAL A 204 -2.49 -17.57 -7.87
CA VAL A 204 -1.77 -17.67 -9.14
C VAL A 204 -1.52 -19.14 -9.40
N SER A 205 -1.76 -19.59 -10.64
CA SER A 205 -1.55 -20.97 -11.07
C SER A 205 -0.92 -20.99 -12.45
N GLN A 206 -0.09 -21.98 -12.73
CA GLN A 206 0.57 -22.15 -14.02
C GLN A 206 0.18 -23.52 -14.59
N PRO A 207 -0.99 -23.63 -15.24
CA PRO A 207 -1.48 -24.92 -15.74
C PRO A 207 -0.63 -25.49 -16.87
N LYS A 208 0.09 -24.65 -17.63
CA LYS A 208 1.00 -25.03 -18.72
C LYS A 208 2.18 -24.06 -18.76
N ILE A 209 3.29 -24.50 -19.33
CA ILE A 209 4.44 -23.63 -19.60
C ILE A 209 3.97 -22.41 -20.42
N GLY A 210 4.34 -21.20 -19.99
CA GLY A 210 3.98 -19.95 -20.66
C GLY A 210 2.52 -19.50 -20.50
N ILE A 211 1.70 -20.21 -19.72
CA ILE A 211 0.32 -19.80 -19.39
C ILE A 211 0.18 -19.71 -17.88
N THR A 212 -0.12 -18.51 -17.41
CA THR A 212 -0.46 -18.24 -16.01
C THR A 212 -1.93 -17.88 -15.91
N THR A 213 -2.63 -18.48 -14.95
CA THR A 213 -3.98 -18.11 -14.57
C THR A 213 -3.97 -17.45 -13.21
N ILE A 214 -4.72 -16.36 -13.08
CA ILE A 214 -4.77 -15.52 -11.88
C ILE A 214 -6.22 -15.35 -11.49
N GLY A 215 -6.54 -15.60 -10.23
CA GLY A 215 -7.82 -15.23 -9.65
C GLY A 215 -7.70 -13.90 -8.92
N VAL A 216 -8.43 -12.89 -9.38
CA VAL A 216 -8.50 -11.57 -8.75
C VAL A 216 -9.88 -11.41 -8.10
N GLU A 217 -9.89 -10.99 -6.84
CA GLU A 217 -11.10 -10.48 -6.18
C GLU A 217 -11.15 -8.97 -6.36
N LEU A 218 -12.29 -8.45 -6.81
CA LEU A 218 -12.50 -7.00 -6.95
C LEU A 218 -12.86 -6.40 -5.59
N LEU A 219 -12.15 -5.34 -5.21
CA LEU A 219 -12.41 -4.59 -3.98
C LEU A 219 -13.34 -3.39 -4.24
N ALA A 220 -13.14 -2.69 -5.36
CA ALA A 220 -14.01 -1.59 -5.78
C ALA A 220 -13.85 -1.23 -7.25
N THR A 221 -14.92 -0.66 -7.80
CA THR A 221 -14.93 0.04 -9.09
C THR A 221 -14.75 1.54 -8.83
N SER A 222 -13.81 2.18 -9.51
CA SER A 222 -13.52 3.62 -9.37
C SER A 222 -13.17 4.08 -7.94
N PRO A 223 -12.18 3.46 -7.26
CA PRO A 223 -11.71 3.97 -5.98
C PRO A 223 -11.02 5.34 -6.14
N ILE A 224 -11.05 6.14 -5.07
CA ILE A 224 -10.51 7.49 -5.04
C ILE A 224 -9.07 7.43 -4.51
N PRO A 225 -8.04 7.74 -5.33
CA PRO A 225 -6.68 7.84 -4.83
C PRO A 225 -6.55 9.07 -3.93
N CYS A 226 -5.85 8.93 -2.81
CA CYS A 226 -5.60 10.03 -1.89
C CYS A 226 -4.22 9.90 -1.23
N GLY A 227 -3.77 10.98 -0.60
CA GLY A 227 -2.75 10.93 0.44
C GLY A 227 -3.38 10.72 1.79
N ALA A 228 -2.73 9.96 2.66
CA ALA A 228 -3.15 9.78 4.03
C ALA A 228 -1.96 9.85 4.97
N ARG A 229 -2.14 10.45 6.14
CA ARG A 229 -1.18 10.38 7.23
C ARG A 229 -1.88 10.02 8.54
N ALA A 230 -1.20 9.25 9.38
CA ALA A 230 -1.72 8.91 10.70
C ALA A 230 -1.48 10.07 11.68
N ILE A 231 -2.50 10.40 12.46
CA ILE A 231 -2.36 11.31 13.61
C ILE A 231 -1.90 10.47 14.80
N SER A 232 -0.65 10.62 15.20
CA SER A 232 -0.12 10.05 16.45
C SER A 232 0.04 11.18 17.46
N GLY A 233 -0.17 10.91 18.76
CA GLY A 233 -0.11 11.92 19.82
C GLY A 233 1.26 12.60 20.02
N SER A 234 2.28 12.22 19.25
CA SER A 234 3.56 12.93 19.15
C SER A 234 3.41 14.13 18.22
N GLN A 235 3.89 15.31 18.63
CA GLN A 235 3.84 16.55 17.83
C GLN A 235 4.60 16.48 16.47
N SER A 236 5.28 15.37 16.17
CA SER A 236 5.83 15.10 14.84
C SER A 236 4.73 14.73 13.84
N LYS A 237 4.43 15.64 12.90
CA LYS A 237 3.55 15.34 11.76
C LYS A 237 4.19 14.24 10.90
N SER A 238 3.51 13.10 10.73
CA SER A 238 3.95 12.06 9.80
C SER A 238 3.74 12.51 8.35
N ASP A 239 4.58 12.01 7.43
CA ASP A 239 4.46 12.29 6.01
C ASP A 239 3.18 11.66 5.44
N PHE A 240 2.64 12.29 4.40
CA PHE A 240 1.55 11.70 3.62
C PHE A 240 2.05 10.47 2.86
N MET A 241 1.28 9.40 2.91
CA MET A 241 1.50 8.16 2.17
C MET A 241 0.35 7.92 1.21
N ARG A 242 0.61 7.19 0.11
CA ARG A 242 -0.43 6.80 -0.85
C ARG A 242 -1.49 5.95 -0.15
N ALA A 243 -2.75 6.28 -0.37
CA ALA A 243 -3.91 5.53 0.10
C ALA A 243 -5.00 5.52 -0.97
N LEU A 244 -5.96 4.62 -0.83
CA LEU A 244 -7.16 4.57 -1.65
C LEU A 244 -8.39 4.65 -0.73
N LEU A 245 -9.31 5.54 -1.05
CA LEU A 245 -10.61 5.65 -0.40
C LEU A 245 -11.67 5.01 -1.30
N LEU A 246 -12.41 4.06 -0.74
CA LEU A 246 -13.54 3.41 -1.38
C LEU A 246 -14.81 4.03 -0.77
N PRO A 247 -15.62 4.77 -1.56
CA PRO A 247 -16.80 5.44 -1.03
C PRO A 247 -17.84 4.42 -0.54
N ALA A 248 -18.65 4.85 0.43
CA ALA A 248 -19.79 4.06 0.89
C ALA A 248 -20.80 3.84 -0.25
N GLN A 249 -21.43 2.67 -0.27
CA GLN A 249 -22.50 2.35 -1.22
C GLN A 249 -23.81 2.16 -0.45
N GLU A 250 -24.51 3.27 -0.21
CA GLU A 250 -25.74 3.30 0.60
C GLU A 250 -26.83 2.36 0.05
N GLY A 251 -26.91 2.21 -1.27
CA GLY A 251 -27.91 1.36 -1.92
C GLY A 251 -27.83 -0.13 -1.56
N ILE A 252 -26.68 -0.60 -1.04
CA ILE A 252 -26.48 -1.99 -0.61
C ILE A 252 -25.95 -2.10 0.84
N GLY A 253 -25.96 -0.99 1.60
CA GLY A 253 -25.51 -0.97 2.99
C GLY A 253 -24.01 -1.24 3.19
N GLN A 254 -23.18 -0.98 2.17
CA GLN A 254 -21.74 -1.18 2.26
C GLN A 254 -21.07 0.12 2.79
N PRO A 255 -20.27 0.05 3.88
CA PRO A 255 -19.59 1.22 4.42
C PRO A 255 -18.46 1.68 3.50
N ALA A 256 -17.91 2.86 3.79
CA ALA A 256 -16.67 3.30 3.16
C ALA A 256 -15.48 2.48 3.65
N PHE A 257 -14.49 2.27 2.80
CA PHE A 257 -13.25 1.57 3.16
C PHE A 257 -12.02 2.42 2.85
N PHE A 258 -11.00 2.23 3.65
CA PHE A 258 -9.70 2.84 3.48
C PHE A 258 -8.66 1.74 3.23
N ILE A 259 -7.91 1.84 2.13
CA ILE A 259 -6.84 0.90 1.77
C ILE A 259 -5.51 1.64 1.78
N ALA A 260 -4.54 1.10 2.49
CA ALA A 260 -3.17 1.66 2.55
C ALA A 260 -2.12 0.57 2.79
N PRO A 261 -0.83 0.88 2.59
CA PRO A 261 0.26 0.02 3.06
C PRO A 261 0.13 -0.32 4.55
N ASN A 262 0.66 -1.48 4.97
CA ASN A 262 0.46 -2.03 6.33
C ASN A 262 0.97 -1.17 7.48
N MET A 263 1.85 -0.20 7.21
CA MET A 263 2.38 0.73 8.21
C MET A 263 2.33 2.14 7.63
N PRO A 264 2.04 3.17 8.45
CA PRO A 264 1.79 3.14 9.90
C PRO A 264 0.31 2.91 10.30
N PHE A 265 -0.57 2.59 9.35
CA PHE A 265 -2.02 2.56 9.58
C PHE A 265 -2.49 1.33 10.37
N LYS A 266 -3.37 1.56 11.35
CA LYS A 266 -3.93 0.56 12.26
C LYS A 266 -5.36 0.94 12.64
N GLU A 267 -6.10 -0.04 13.17
CA GLU A 267 -7.43 0.18 13.74
C GLU A 267 -7.40 1.23 14.85
N ASN A 268 -8.50 1.97 14.97
CA ASN A 268 -8.72 3.06 15.92
C ASN A 268 -7.74 4.25 15.79
N LEU A 269 -7.08 4.40 14.63
CA LEU A 269 -6.28 5.59 14.33
C LEU A 269 -7.10 6.62 13.57
N THR A 270 -6.96 7.88 13.97
CA THR A 270 -7.42 9.01 13.16
C THR A 270 -6.40 9.28 12.06
N VAL A 271 -6.89 9.44 10.83
CA VAL A 271 -6.09 9.78 9.66
C VAL A 271 -6.54 11.10 9.07
N VAL A 272 -5.59 11.88 8.56
CA VAL A 272 -5.88 13.01 7.67
C VAL A 272 -5.75 12.51 6.26
N LEU A 273 -6.81 12.66 5.46
CA LEU A 273 -6.79 12.43 4.04
C LEU A 273 -6.51 13.74 3.31
N ASN A 274 -5.80 13.66 2.19
CA ASN A 274 -5.59 14.74 1.23
C ASN A 274 -6.02 14.25 -0.15
N GLN A 275 -6.99 14.93 -0.74
CA GLN A 275 -7.48 14.70 -2.09
C GLN A 275 -7.26 15.97 -2.90
N TYR A 276 -6.17 16.01 -3.68
CA TYR A 276 -5.86 17.18 -4.51
C TYR A 276 -5.83 18.48 -3.68
N GLY A 277 -5.11 18.42 -2.55
CA GLY A 277 -4.94 19.45 -1.51
C GLY A 277 -6.16 19.83 -0.68
N GLU A 278 -7.33 19.23 -0.93
CA GLU A 278 -8.43 19.30 0.02
C GLU A 278 -8.22 18.26 1.11
N THR A 279 -8.17 18.70 2.38
CA THR A 279 -7.95 17.81 3.50
C THR A 279 -9.24 17.46 4.21
N SER A 280 -9.39 16.20 4.61
CA SER A 280 -10.47 15.72 5.48
C SER A 280 -9.89 14.80 6.56
N GLN A 281 -10.68 14.51 7.59
CA GLN A 281 -10.29 13.59 8.66
C GLN A 281 -11.25 12.41 8.74
N GLY A 282 -10.76 11.30 9.26
CA GLY A 282 -11.61 10.15 9.56
C GLY A 282 -10.93 9.15 10.47
N LEU A 283 -11.73 8.27 11.05
CA LEU A 283 -11.29 7.18 11.92
C LEU A 283 -11.20 5.88 11.12
N LEU A 284 -10.09 5.15 11.32
CA LEU A 284 -9.96 3.78 10.84
C LEU A 284 -10.63 2.85 11.85
N GLY A 285 -11.70 2.18 11.44
CA GLY A 285 -12.38 1.14 12.21
C GLY A 285 -11.66 -0.22 12.10
N ALA A 286 -12.45 -1.30 12.13
CA ALA A 286 -11.93 -2.66 12.04
C ALA A 286 -11.23 -2.94 10.70
N CYS A 287 -10.14 -3.70 10.75
CA CYS A 287 -9.39 -4.20 9.60
C CYS A 287 -10.11 -5.41 9.00
N THR A 288 -10.71 -5.22 7.82
CA THR A 288 -11.50 -6.28 7.16
C THR A 288 -10.67 -7.18 6.26
N LEU A 289 -9.54 -6.70 5.77
CA LEU A 289 -8.61 -7.45 4.94
C LEU A 289 -7.18 -7.00 5.22
N SER A 290 -6.26 -7.93 5.44
CA SER A 290 -4.84 -7.65 5.53
C SER A 290 -4.06 -8.66 4.70
N THR A 291 -3.10 -8.17 3.93
CA THR A 291 -2.20 -8.95 3.09
C THR A 291 -0.75 -8.58 3.40
N GLY A 292 0.21 -9.20 2.72
CA GLY A 292 1.61 -8.78 2.83
C GLY A 292 1.88 -7.37 2.28
N SER A 293 1.02 -6.84 1.40
CA SER A 293 1.26 -5.59 0.66
C SER A 293 0.40 -4.41 1.14
N PHE A 294 -0.82 -4.66 1.61
CA PHE A 294 -1.75 -3.63 2.07
C PHE A 294 -2.75 -4.15 3.11
N SER A 295 -3.39 -3.22 3.83
CA SER A 295 -4.53 -3.46 4.71
C SER A 295 -5.73 -2.58 4.31
N GLN A 296 -6.93 -3.11 4.54
CA GLN A 296 -8.21 -2.45 4.32
C GLN A 296 -8.95 -2.31 5.66
N PHE A 297 -9.39 -1.10 5.96
CA PHE A 297 -10.11 -0.74 7.18
C PHE A 297 -11.48 -0.17 6.82
N ILE A 298 -12.46 -0.35 7.69
CA ILE A 298 -13.68 0.46 7.65
C ILE A 298 -13.29 1.92 7.88
N PHE A 299 -13.83 2.84 7.09
CA PHE A 299 -13.53 4.26 7.19
C PHE A 299 -14.76 5.05 7.65
N GLU A 300 -14.60 5.80 8.73
CA GLU A 300 -15.65 6.68 9.26
C GLU A 300 -15.21 8.15 9.10
N PRO A 301 -15.84 8.93 8.20
CA PRO A 301 -15.53 10.34 8.04
C PRO A 301 -15.81 11.12 9.33
N GLN A 302 -14.91 12.03 9.68
CA GLN A 302 -15.08 12.96 10.79
C GLN A 302 -15.13 14.39 10.25
N ALA A 303 -16.06 15.19 10.77
CA ALA A 303 -16.02 16.62 10.53
C ALA A 303 -14.74 17.17 11.15
N LEU A 304 -13.97 17.94 10.36
CA LEU A 304 -12.87 18.73 10.88
C LEU A 304 -13.44 19.63 11.97
N ARG A 305 -13.05 19.39 13.23
CA ARG A 305 -13.17 20.44 14.23
C ARG A 305 -12.26 21.56 13.73
N ALA A 306 -12.85 22.69 13.34
CA ALA A 306 -12.09 23.92 13.25
C ALA A 306 -11.46 24.11 14.62
N ASP A 307 -10.12 24.16 14.68
CA ASP A 307 -9.43 24.68 15.85
C ASP A 307 -9.98 26.09 16.05
N LEU A 308 -10.94 26.24 16.98
CA LEU A 308 -11.20 27.52 17.59
C LEU A 308 -9.89 27.84 18.31
N SER A 309 -9.12 28.76 17.76
CA SER A 309 -8.20 29.52 18.58
C SER A 309 -9.08 30.14 19.67
N ASP A 310 -9.00 29.56 20.87
CA ASP A 310 -9.23 30.30 22.09
C ASP A 310 -8.19 31.42 22.08
N ASP A 311 -8.54 32.53 21.43
CA ASP A 311 -8.02 33.83 21.80
C ASP A 311 -8.66 34.15 23.17
N GLU A 312 -8.18 33.45 24.22
CA GLU A 312 -8.10 34.00 25.57
C GLU A 312 -7.01 35.08 25.53
N ASP A 313 -7.27 36.17 24.80
CA ASP A 313 -6.58 37.42 25.04
C ASP A 313 -7.35 38.14 26.14
N ASP A 314 -6.75 38.04 27.33
CA ASP A 314 -6.81 38.98 28.44
C ASP A 314 -6.86 40.43 27.92
N ASP A 315 -8.05 40.94 27.61
CA ASP A 315 -8.28 42.37 27.52
C ASP A 315 -8.59 42.89 28.93
N ASP A 316 -7.49 43.14 29.63
CA ASP A 316 -7.27 44.19 30.61
C ASP A 316 -8.23 45.39 30.45
N ASN A 317 -9.43 45.32 31.04
CA ASN A 317 -10.19 46.54 31.31
C ASN A 317 -9.80 47.12 32.66
N ILE A 318 -8.64 47.78 32.60
CA ILE A 318 -8.09 48.75 33.53
C ILE A 318 -9.07 49.91 33.68
N TRP A 319 -9.92 49.86 34.70
CA TRP A 319 -10.42 51.07 35.38
C TRP A 319 -10.58 50.75 36.88
N PRO A 320 -9.84 51.41 37.79
CA PRO A 320 -10.17 51.39 39.21
C PRO A 320 -11.32 52.37 39.49
N ASP A 321 -12.12 52.01 40.49
CA ASP A 321 -13.30 52.70 41.04
C ASP A 321 -13.27 54.24 41.02
N ILE A 322 -14.41 54.85 40.64
CA ILE A 322 -15.09 55.96 41.34
C ILE A 322 -16.60 55.74 41.27
#